data_AF-A0A928ZNQ3-F1
#
_entry.id   AF-A0A928ZNQ3-F1
#
_cell.length_a   1.000
_cell.length_b   1.000
_cell.length_c   1.000
_cell.angle_alpha   90.00
_cell.angle_beta   90.00
_cell.angle_gamma   90.00
#
_symmetry.space_group_name_H-M   'P 1'
#
loop_
_entity.id
_entity.type
_entity.pdbx_description
1 polymer ?
#
loop_
_entity_poly.entity_id
_entity_poly.type
_entity_poly.pdbx_seq_one_letter_code
_entity_poly.pdbx_strand_id
1 'polypeptide(L)'
;MLKGNLVESLRVKYLALVNDLDERGRRRWAATEAMALGYGGITAVAAATGLSDRTVKNGIKELRHPEPLTATRQRREGGGRKKLEYYDQNLRQAIERLIEPSERGDPQSPLRRTCKSLTNLQAQMKQQGHPLSRTKLAETLKELGYSLQGNRKTREGKDHPDRDLQFEHIARRVKAYRHGGRPAISVDTKKKEVLGTKANAGREYRPKGEPLAVDTHDFPDKKLGKAVPYGVYDIAKNEAIVSIGISHDTAEFAVESIRRWWYELGQLRYAKPHRLLITADSGGSNGHRSRLWKLELQRLADEIGIKIEVCHYPPGTSKWNKIEHRLFCHITRNWRGVPLETHQVVVNLVSSTRTHQGLEVHCWLDGNLYQKGRKVTDKELGSVRLKRNSFQGDWNYEIQPHEQLKVR
;
A
#
# COMPACT_ATOMS: atom_id res chain seq x y z
N MET A 1 -24.25 -65.50 34.10
CA MET A 1 -23.73 -65.49 32.71
C MET A 1 -24.35 -64.44 31.78
N LEU A 2 -25.38 -63.66 32.17
CA LEU A 2 -26.06 -62.70 31.26
C LEU A 2 -25.29 -61.37 30.97
N LYS A 3 -24.35 -60.93 31.82
CA LYS A 3 -23.68 -59.62 31.67
C LYS A 3 -22.60 -59.57 30.59
N GLY A 4 -21.93 -60.70 30.30
CA GLY A 4 -20.82 -60.74 29.32
C GLY A 4 -21.29 -60.60 27.87
N ASN A 5 -22.45 -61.19 27.53
CA ASN A 5 -23.02 -61.15 26.19
C ASN A 5 -23.54 -59.73 25.83
N LEU A 6 -24.03 -58.99 26.83
CA LEU A 6 -24.54 -57.63 26.63
C LEU A 6 -23.44 -56.62 26.26
N VAL A 7 -22.32 -56.66 26.98
CA VAL A 7 -21.19 -55.72 26.75
C VAL A 7 -20.58 -55.96 25.38
N GLU A 8 -20.45 -57.21 24.96
CA GLU A 8 -19.89 -57.55 23.66
C GLU A 8 -20.81 -57.14 22.50
N SER A 9 -22.13 -57.34 22.65
CA SER A 9 -23.11 -56.85 21.67
C SER A 9 -23.06 -55.32 21.51
N LEU A 10 -22.97 -54.58 22.62
CA LEU A 10 -22.83 -53.12 22.59
C LEU A 10 -21.51 -52.69 21.91
N ARG A 11 -20.43 -53.42 22.16
CA ARG A 11 -19.11 -53.14 21.56
C ARG A 11 -19.14 -53.30 20.05
N VAL A 12 -19.73 -54.38 19.54
CA VAL A 12 -19.88 -54.61 18.09
C VAL A 12 -20.68 -53.48 17.44
N LYS A 13 -21.83 -53.10 18.03
CA LYS A 13 -22.65 -51.99 17.51
C LYS A 13 -21.89 -50.66 17.51
N TYR A 14 -21.12 -50.38 18.57
CA TYR A 14 -20.36 -49.14 18.68
C TYR A 14 -19.24 -49.07 17.64
N LEU A 15 -18.45 -50.15 17.50
CA LEU A 15 -17.34 -50.21 16.54
C LEU A 15 -17.81 -50.06 15.09
N ALA A 16 -19.03 -50.55 14.77
CA ALA A 16 -19.61 -50.38 13.45
C ALA A 16 -19.92 -48.92 13.09
N LEU A 17 -20.17 -48.05 14.08
CA LEU A 17 -20.62 -46.67 13.86
C LEU A 17 -19.60 -45.61 14.31
N VAL A 18 -18.61 -45.97 15.13
CA VAL A 18 -17.74 -44.98 15.80
C VAL A 18 -16.99 -44.08 14.82
N ASN A 19 -16.64 -44.57 13.63
CA ASN A 19 -15.91 -43.79 12.62
C ASN A 19 -16.80 -42.78 11.88
N ASP A 20 -18.12 -43.00 11.87
CA ASP A 20 -19.09 -42.11 11.24
C ASP A 20 -19.71 -41.10 12.22
N LEU A 21 -19.44 -41.27 13.52
CA LEU A 21 -19.99 -40.42 14.58
C LEU A 21 -18.97 -39.38 15.08
N ASP A 22 -19.38 -38.12 15.07
CA ASP A 22 -18.68 -37.01 15.73
C ASP A 22 -18.78 -37.12 17.27
N GLU A 23 -18.11 -36.21 18.00
CA GLU A 23 -18.12 -36.22 19.47
C GLU A 23 -19.54 -36.20 20.05
N ARG A 24 -20.46 -35.47 19.42
CA ARG A 24 -21.86 -35.41 19.84
C ARG A 24 -22.60 -36.70 19.53
N GLY A 25 -22.40 -37.27 18.35
CA GLY A 25 -22.99 -38.52 17.89
C GLY A 25 -22.64 -39.68 18.83
N ARG A 26 -21.36 -39.82 19.18
CA ARG A 26 -20.90 -40.85 20.12
C ARG A 26 -21.55 -40.70 21.49
N ARG A 27 -21.66 -39.46 22.01
CA ARG A 27 -22.31 -39.18 23.30
C ARG A 27 -23.80 -39.47 23.31
N ARG A 28 -24.51 -39.13 22.22
CA ARG A 28 -25.95 -39.40 22.08
C ARG A 28 -26.24 -40.88 21.91
N TRP A 29 -25.46 -41.57 21.09
CA TRP A 29 -25.59 -43.02 20.89
C TRP A 29 -25.36 -43.79 22.20
N ALA A 30 -24.29 -43.45 22.94
CA ALA A 30 -24.04 -44.07 24.23
C ALA A 30 -25.17 -43.80 25.24
N ALA A 31 -25.77 -42.60 25.19
CA ALA A 31 -26.89 -42.25 26.06
C ALA A 31 -28.19 -42.98 25.70
N THR A 32 -28.49 -43.20 24.41
CA THR A 32 -29.67 -43.95 23.99
C THR A 32 -29.59 -45.41 24.44
N GLU A 33 -28.43 -46.05 24.25
CA GLU A 33 -28.21 -47.44 24.69
C GLU A 33 -28.27 -47.54 26.22
N ALA A 34 -27.66 -46.60 26.95
CA ALA A 34 -27.70 -46.60 28.41
C ALA A 34 -29.11 -46.37 28.97
N MET A 35 -29.94 -45.56 28.30
CA MET A 35 -31.35 -45.35 28.68
C MET A 35 -32.21 -46.58 28.41
N ALA A 36 -32.01 -47.25 27.28
CA ALA A 36 -32.76 -48.46 26.92
C ALA A 36 -32.50 -49.63 27.89
N LEU A 37 -31.27 -49.75 28.39
CA LEU A 37 -30.87 -50.83 29.30
C LEU A 37 -31.28 -50.59 30.77
N GLY A 38 -31.65 -49.37 31.15
CA GLY A 38 -32.07 -49.05 32.52
C GLY A 38 -30.97 -49.27 33.56
N TYR A 39 -31.26 -50.05 34.61
CA TYR A 39 -30.34 -50.23 35.74
C TYR A 39 -29.04 -50.94 35.30
N GLY A 40 -27.90 -50.29 35.52
CA GLY A 40 -26.58 -50.78 35.09
C GLY A 40 -26.21 -50.47 33.63
N GLY A 41 -27.09 -49.83 32.86
CA GLY A 41 -26.86 -49.48 31.45
C GLY A 41 -25.65 -48.56 31.24
N ILE A 42 -25.45 -47.58 32.14
CA ILE A 42 -24.30 -46.66 32.07
C ILE A 42 -22.98 -47.43 32.16
N THR A 43 -22.85 -48.33 33.13
CA THR A 43 -21.64 -49.13 33.36
C THR A 43 -21.39 -50.10 32.21
N ALA A 44 -22.45 -50.72 31.67
CA ALA A 44 -22.34 -51.63 30.52
C ALA A 44 -21.88 -50.89 29.26
N VAL A 45 -22.45 -49.71 28.97
CA VAL A 45 -22.07 -48.89 27.81
C VAL A 45 -20.66 -48.31 27.95
N ALA A 46 -20.28 -47.84 29.14
CA ALA A 46 -18.92 -47.35 29.39
C ALA A 46 -17.87 -48.45 29.18
N ALA A 47 -18.13 -49.67 29.68
CA ALA A 47 -17.25 -50.83 29.48
C ALA A 47 -17.17 -51.26 28.00
N ALA A 48 -18.26 -51.17 27.26
CA ALA A 48 -18.31 -51.54 25.84
C ALA A 48 -17.60 -50.52 24.93
N THR A 49 -17.78 -49.22 25.21
CA THR A 49 -17.35 -48.11 24.33
C THR A 49 -16.01 -47.49 24.71
N GLY A 50 -15.54 -47.71 25.94
CA GLY A 50 -14.38 -47.01 26.51
C GLY A 50 -14.63 -45.54 26.86
N LEU A 51 -15.89 -45.06 26.73
CA LEU A 51 -16.27 -43.72 27.15
C LEU A 51 -16.37 -43.64 28.67
N SER A 52 -16.04 -42.48 29.24
CA SER A 52 -16.23 -42.26 30.68
C SER A 52 -17.72 -42.30 31.05
N ASP A 53 -18.04 -42.82 32.24
CA ASP A 53 -19.40 -42.77 32.81
C ASP A 53 -19.98 -41.35 32.81
N ARG A 54 -19.12 -40.34 33.01
CA ARG A 54 -19.50 -38.93 32.98
C ARG A 54 -19.97 -38.50 31.59
N THR A 55 -19.32 -39.00 30.55
CA THR A 55 -19.67 -38.75 29.14
C THR A 55 -21.05 -39.33 28.82
N VAL A 56 -21.33 -40.56 29.25
CA VAL A 56 -22.64 -41.22 29.06
C VAL A 56 -23.74 -40.46 29.83
N LYS A 57 -23.49 -40.11 31.11
CA LYS A 57 -24.42 -39.31 31.93
C LYS A 57 -24.71 -37.93 31.32
N ASN A 58 -23.70 -37.28 30.75
CA ASN A 58 -23.88 -36.00 30.06
C ASN A 58 -24.75 -36.15 28.81
N GLY A 59 -24.56 -37.21 28.02
CA GLY A 59 -25.42 -37.51 26.87
C GLY A 59 -26.87 -37.75 27.29
N ILE A 60 -27.13 -38.47 28.39
CA ILE A 60 -28.49 -38.68 28.93
C ILE A 60 -29.12 -37.34 29.33
N LYS A 61 -28.37 -36.48 30.02
CA LYS A 61 -28.83 -35.13 30.37
C LYS A 61 -29.14 -34.29 29.13
N GLU A 62 -28.32 -34.38 28.09
CA GLU A 62 -28.54 -33.69 26.82
C GLU A 62 -29.79 -34.19 26.08
N LEU A 63 -30.07 -35.50 26.08
CA LEU A 63 -31.27 -36.08 25.45
C LEU A 63 -32.57 -35.76 26.20
N ARG A 64 -32.50 -35.65 27.53
CA ARG A 64 -33.66 -35.29 28.38
C ARG A 64 -33.91 -33.78 28.46
N HIS A 65 -32.99 -32.96 27.96
CA HIS A 65 -33.14 -31.52 28.04
C HIS A 65 -34.20 -31.03 27.03
N PRO A 66 -35.14 -30.16 27.45
CA PRO A 66 -36.24 -29.70 26.58
C PRO A 66 -35.74 -28.94 25.34
N GLU A 67 -34.60 -28.26 25.45
CA GLU A 67 -33.93 -27.61 24.32
C GLU A 67 -32.74 -28.44 23.78
N PRO A 68 -32.86 -29.01 22.58
CA PRO A 68 -31.75 -29.71 21.92
C PRO A 68 -30.73 -28.71 21.36
N LEU A 69 -29.44 -29.08 21.43
CA LEU A 69 -28.38 -28.37 20.72
C LEU A 69 -28.68 -28.32 19.22
N THR A 70 -28.48 -27.17 18.57
CA THR A 70 -28.59 -27.04 17.10
C THR A 70 -27.67 -28.04 16.40
N ALA A 71 -28.10 -28.64 15.29
CA ALA A 71 -27.38 -29.72 14.59
C ALA A 71 -25.93 -29.37 14.21
N THR A 72 -25.61 -28.07 14.12
CA THR A 72 -24.30 -27.54 13.75
C THR A 72 -23.29 -27.43 14.90
N ARG A 73 -23.67 -27.70 16.15
CA ARG A 73 -22.78 -27.59 17.32
C ARG A 73 -22.59 -28.91 18.05
N GLN A 74 -21.33 -29.19 18.39
CA GLN A 74 -20.92 -30.38 19.14
C GLN A 74 -20.99 -30.20 20.66
N ARG A 75 -20.94 -28.95 21.18
CA ARG A 75 -20.98 -28.60 22.61
C ARG A 75 -21.83 -27.35 22.87
N ARG A 76 -22.36 -27.20 24.09
CA ARG A 76 -23.04 -25.97 24.56
C ARG A 76 -22.06 -24.82 24.77
N GLU A 77 -22.55 -23.59 24.65
CA GLU A 77 -21.79 -22.38 24.95
C GLU A 77 -21.34 -22.35 26.42
N GLY A 78 -20.13 -21.83 26.67
CA GLY A 78 -19.58 -21.64 28.02
C GLY A 78 -18.41 -22.56 28.42
N GLY A 79 -18.03 -23.54 27.59
CA GLY A 79 -16.92 -24.47 27.87
C GLY A 79 -15.52 -23.97 27.50
N GLY A 80 -15.29 -22.66 27.49
CA GLY A 80 -14.01 -22.05 27.07
C GLY A 80 -13.30 -21.32 28.20
N ARG A 81 -11.99 -21.08 28.05
CA ARG A 81 -11.21 -20.24 28.97
C ARG A 81 -11.90 -18.88 29.11
N LYS A 82 -12.19 -18.47 30.35
CA LYS A 82 -12.81 -17.17 30.62
C LYS A 82 -11.92 -16.05 30.07
N LYS A 83 -12.55 -15.03 29.51
CA LYS A 83 -11.86 -13.84 28.96
C LYS A 83 -11.00 -13.17 30.04
N LEU A 84 -9.90 -12.52 29.66
CA LEU A 84 -8.97 -11.90 30.61
C LEU A 84 -9.68 -10.82 31.47
N GLU A 85 -10.67 -10.16 30.86
CA GLU A 85 -11.58 -9.19 31.48
C GLU A 85 -12.42 -9.77 32.63
N TYR A 86 -12.54 -11.10 32.73
CA TYR A 86 -13.17 -11.76 33.87
C TYR A 86 -12.29 -11.74 35.12
N TYR A 87 -10.97 -11.80 34.95
CA TYR A 87 -9.98 -11.85 36.04
C TYR A 87 -9.44 -10.45 36.39
N ASP A 88 -9.51 -9.52 35.45
CA ASP A 88 -9.01 -8.16 35.60
C ASP A 88 -10.07 -7.16 35.13
N GLN A 89 -10.94 -6.76 36.07
CA GLN A 89 -12.06 -5.86 35.82
C GLN A 89 -11.58 -4.44 35.47
N ASN A 90 -10.36 -4.07 35.87
CA ASN A 90 -9.79 -2.73 35.66
C ASN A 90 -8.89 -2.65 34.42
N LEU A 91 -8.70 -3.75 33.69
CA LEU A 91 -7.84 -3.83 32.51
C LEU A 91 -8.16 -2.74 31.47
N ARG A 92 -9.44 -2.49 31.20
CA ARG A 92 -9.87 -1.49 30.22
C ARG A 92 -9.51 -0.07 30.67
N GLN A 93 -9.78 0.25 31.94
CA GLN A 93 -9.47 1.56 32.52
C GLN A 93 -7.95 1.80 32.59
N ALA A 94 -7.15 0.77 32.90
CA ALA A 94 -5.69 0.88 32.91
C ALA A 94 -5.13 1.17 31.51
N ILE A 95 -5.67 0.52 30.47
CA ILE A 95 -5.31 0.80 29.07
C ILE A 95 -5.69 2.23 28.69
N GLU A 96 -6.87 2.71 29.05
CA GLU A 96 -7.31 4.08 28.78
C GLU A 96 -6.43 5.12 29.47
N ARG A 97 -6.07 4.93 30.75
CA ARG A 97 -5.15 5.83 31.48
C ARG A 97 -3.76 5.91 30.86
N LEU A 98 -3.27 4.83 30.23
CA LEU A 98 -1.99 4.85 29.51
C LEU A 98 -2.06 5.57 28.16
N ILE A 99 -3.28 5.74 27.63
CA ILE A 99 -3.58 6.38 26.35
C ILE A 99 -3.95 7.86 26.53
N GLU A 100 -4.53 8.21 27.68
CA GLU A 100 -4.81 9.61 28.03
C GLU A 100 -3.52 10.39 28.31
N PRO A 101 -3.37 11.61 27.77
CA PRO A 101 -2.25 12.47 28.11
C PRO A 101 -2.38 12.94 29.56
N SER A 102 -1.33 12.75 30.36
CA SER A 102 -1.20 13.38 31.67
C SER A 102 -1.15 14.91 31.49
N GLU A 103 -2.27 15.55 31.84
CA GLU A 103 -2.51 16.99 32.04
C GLU A 103 -2.34 17.95 30.83
N ARG A 104 -3.48 18.35 30.24
CA ARG A 104 -3.99 19.74 30.28
C ARG A 104 -5.44 19.75 29.81
N GLY A 105 -6.32 20.27 30.67
CA GLY A 105 -7.77 20.07 30.63
C GLY A 105 -8.49 20.68 29.43
N ASP A 106 -9.43 19.91 28.91
CA ASP A 106 -10.70 20.37 28.33
C ASP A 106 -11.64 19.13 28.28
N PRO A 107 -12.82 19.11 28.93
CA PRO A 107 -13.72 17.95 28.97
C PRO A 107 -14.32 17.55 27.62
N GLN A 108 -14.03 18.25 26.52
CA GLN A 108 -14.64 18.04 25.21
C GLN A 108 -13.68 17.85 24.02
N SER A 109 -12.41 17.49 24.24
CA SER A 109 -11.43 17.33 23.13
C SER A 109 -11.11 15.85 22.78
N PRO A 110 -11.56 15.31 21.62
CA PRO A 110 -11.38 13.90 21.24
C PRO A 110 -10.03 13.61 20.55
N LEU A 111 -8.91 14.14 21.08
CA LEU A 111 -7.57 13.83 20.57
C LEU A 111 -6.80 12.96 21.56
N ARG A 112 -7.30 11.74 21.74
CA ARG A 112 -6.62 10.66 22.46
C ARG A 112 -5.48 10.11 21.57
N ARG A 113 -4.25 10.59 21.78
CA ARG A 113 -3.07 10.16 21.01
C ARG A 113 -1.98 9.63 21.93
N THR A 114 -1.49 8.43 21.64
CA THR A 114 -0.25 7.92 22.24
C THR A 114 0.79 7.69 21.14
N CYS A 115 2.02 8.12 21.39
CA CYS A 115 3.18 7.82 20.54
C CYS A 115 3.86 6.48 20.94
N LYS A 116 3.25 5.70 21.84
CA LYS A 116 3.85 4.48 22.40
C LYS A 116 3.54 3.27 21.51
N SER A 117 4.56 2.47 21.23
CA SER A 117 4.38 1.18 20.55
C SER A 117 3.59 0.20 21.43
N LEU A 118 2.95 -0.80 20.82
CA LEU A 118 2.28 -1.89 21.56
C LEU A 118 3.22 -2.60 22.54
N THR A 119 4.52 -2.68 22.24
CA THR A 119 5.53 -3.25 23.14
C THR A 119 5.70 -2.41 24.40
N ASN A 120 5.78 -1.08 24.24
CA ASN A 120 5.97 -0.17 25.38
C ASN A 120 4.71 -0.10 26.25
N LEU A 121 3.53 -0.10 25.63
CA LEU A 121 2.25 -0.18 26.34
C LEU A 121 2.12 -1.50 27.12
N GLN A 122 2.51 -2.63 26.52
CA GLN A 122 2.54 -3.92 27.21
C GLN A 122 3.49 -3.91 28.42
N ALA A 123 4.68 -3.35 28.28
CA ALA A 123 5.66 -3.28 29.38
C ALA A 123 5.13 -2.43 30.54
N GLN A 124 4.47 -1.30 30.24
CA GLN A 124 3.87 -0.43 31.27
C GLN A 124 2.66 -1.08 31.95
N MET A 125 1.79 -1.74 31.18
CA MET A 125 0.69 -2.53 31.74
C MET A 125 1.20 -3.64 32.68
N LYS A 126 2.29 -4.32 32.30
CA LYS A 126 2.94 -5.32 33.14
C LYS A 126 3.51 -4.71 34.43
N GLN A 127 4.10 -3.51 34.36
CA GLN A 127 4.57 -2.78 35.55
C GLN A 127 3.41 -2.33 36.46
N GLN A 128 2.25 -2.02 35.90
CA GLN A 128 1.04 -1.64 36.65
C GLN A 128 0.26 -2.85 37.20
N GLY A 129 0.80 -4.07 37.10
CA GLY A 129 0.16 -5.28 37.64
C GLY A 129 -0.88 -5.94 36.71
N HIS A 130 -0.96 -5.50 35.46
CA HIS A 130 -1.92 -5.98 34.46
C HIS A 130 -1.20 -6.74 33.32
N PRO A 131 -0.78 -8.01 33.52
CA PRO A 131 -0.06 -8.75 32.49
C PRO A 131 -0.99 -9.14 31.32
N LEU A 132 -0.74 -8.57 30.15
CA LEU A 132 -1.45 -8.93 28.91
C LEU A 132 -0.52 -9.19 27.72
N SER A 133 -1.01 -9.92 26.73
CA SER A 133 -0.31 -10.14 25.46
C SER A 133 -0.52 -8.95 24.52
N ARG A 134 0.41 -8.77 23.56
CA ARG A 134 0.31 -7.72 22.53
C ARG A 134 -0.94 -7.86 21.67
N THR A 135 -1.33 -9.09 21.36
CA THR A 135 -2.54 -9.40 20.58
C THR A 135 -3.78 -8.94 21.33
N LYS A 136 -3.87 -9.27 22.63
CA LYS A 136 -5.02 -8.84 23.45
C LYS A 136 -5.06 -7.32 23.62
N LEU A 137 -3.90 -6.68 23.78
CA LEU A 137 -3.81 -5.21 23.83
C LEU A 137 -4.32 -4.57 22.54
N ALA A 138 -3.93 -5.09 21.38
CA ALA A 138 -4.37 -4.58 20.08
C ALA A 138 -5.88 -4.78 19.85
N GLU A 139 -6.42 -5.93 20.25
CA GLU A 139 -7.86 -6.20 20.22
C GLU A 139 -8.63 -5.23 21.12
N THR A 140 -8.21 -5.07 22.37
CA THR A 140 -8.86 -4.15 23.31
C THR A 140 -8.80 -2.69 22.83
N LEU A 141 -7.67 -2.26 22.24
CA LEU A 141 -7.55 -0.95 21.60
C LEU A 141 -8.57 -0.78 20.46
N LYS A 142 -8.73 -1.79 19.62
CA LYS A 142 -9.69 -1.78 18.50
C LYS A 142 -11.13 -1.74 19.01
N GLU A 143 -11.47 -2.50 20.05
CA GLU A 143 -12.78 -2.47 20.70
C GLU A 143 -13.09 -1.10 21.34
N LEU A 144 -12.07 -0.42 21.87
CA LEU A 144 -12.18 0.94 22.41
C LEU A 144 -12.18 2.04 21.31
N GLY A 145 -12.25 1.66 20.03
CA GLY A 145 -12.33 2.59 18.90
C GLY A 145 -10.99 3.16 18.42
N TYR A 146 -9.86 2.69 18.97
CA TYR A 146 -8.53 3.11 18.51
C TYR A 146 -8.09 2.29 17.30
N SER A 147 -7.45 2.98 16.36
CA SER A 147 -6.81 2.36 15.21
C SER A 147 -5.48 3.05 14.92
N LEU A 148 -4.58 2.35 14.22
CA LEU A 148 -3.34 2.94 13.74
C LEU A 148 -3.68 3.97 12.66
N GLN A 149 -3.60 5.25 13.01
CA GLN A 149 -3.81 6.35 12.09
C GLN A 149 -2.46 6.92 11.65
N GLY A 150 -2.21 6.94 10.35
CA GLY A 150 -1.08 7.68 9.78
C GLY A 150 -1.38 9.18 9.73
N ASN A 151 -0.34 10.00 9.66
CA ASN A 151 -0.52 11.44 9.45
C ASN A 151 -1.18 11.69 8.08
N ARG A 152 -2.43 12.14 8.08
CA ARG A 152 -3.11 12.61 6.86
C ARG A 152 -2.72 14.08 6.64
N LYS A 153 -1.92 14.36 5.63
CA LYS A 153 -1.63 15.74 5.19
C LYS A 153 -2.90 16.31 4.54
N THR A 154 -3.76 16.97 5.32
CA THR A 154 -5.02 17.60 4.85
C THR A 154 -4.92 19.12 4.72
N ARG A 155 -3.81 19.73 5.13
CA ARG A 155 -3.59 21.17 5.03
C ARG A 155 -2.89 21.53 3.72
N GLU A 156 -3.57 21.35 2.59
CA GLU A 156 -3.16 21.93 1.31
C GLU A 156 -4.34 22.72 0.73
N GLY A 157 -4.31 24.05 0.93
CA GLY A 157 -5.17 25.02 0.23
C GLY A 157 -6.67 24.97 0.56
N LYS A 158 -7.38 26.08 0.28
CA LYS A 158 -8.84 26.08 0.21
C LYS A 158 -9.26 25.17 -0.96
N ASP A 159 -10.29 24.35 -0.78
CA ASP A 159 -10.94 23.60 -1.86
C ASP A 159 -11.41 24.62 -2.92
N HIS A 160 -10.61 24.79 -3.97
CA HIS A 160 -10.94 25.69 -5.06
C HIS A 160 -11.88 24.92 -6.03
N PRO A 161 -13.07 25.44 -6.36
CA PRO A 161 -14.02 24.76 -7.26
C PRO A 161 -13.40 24.37 -8.60
N ASP A 162 -12.46 25.18 -9.10
CA ASP A 162 -11.67 24.92 -10.30
C ASP A 162 -10.80 23.65 -10.27
N ARG A 163 -10.49 23.12 -9.08
CA ARG A 163 -9.63 21.94 -8.93
C ARG A 163 -10.29 20.70 -9.53
N ASP A 164 -11.56 20.48 -9.21
CA ASP A 164 -12.29 19.31 -9.66
C ASP A 164 -12.55 19.37 -11.16
N LEU A 165 -12.90 20.57 -11.68
CA LEU A 165 -13.02 20.81 -13.12
C LEU A 165 -11.71 20.55 -13.88
N GLN A 166 -10.55 20.88 -13.30
CA GLN A 166 -9.26 20.59 -13.90
C GLN A 166 -8.94 19.09 -13.90
N PHE A 167 -9.30 18.34 -12.85
CA PHE A 167 -9.17 16.88 -12.85
C PHE A 167 -10.06 16.23 -13.92
N GLU A 168 -11.30 16.68 -14.04
CA GLU A 168 -12.22 16.20 -15.08
C GLU A 168 -11.71 16.54 -16.48
N HIS A 169 -11.12 17.74 -16.67
CA HIS A 169 -10.48 18.12 -17.92
C HIS A 169 -9.36 17.15 -18.29
N ILE A 170 -8.41 16.92 -17.38
CA ILE A 170 -7.29 15.99 -17.58
C ILE A 170 -7.80 14.58 -17.90
N ALA A 171 -8.78 14.08 -17.13
CA ALA A 171 -9.37 12.77 -17.36
C ALA A 171 -10.00 12.64 -18.76
N ARG A 172 -10.73 13.67 -19.20
CA ARG A 172 -11.31 13.73 -20.56
C ARG A 172 -10.23 13.74 -21.64
N ARG A 173 -9.16 14.53 -21.49
CA ARG A 173 -8.04 14.57 -22.45
C ARG A 173 -7.34 13.22 -22.54
N VAL A 174 -7.01 12.60 -21.40
CA VAL A 174 -6.39 11.27 -21.36
C VAL A 174 -7.27 10.22 -22.05
N LYS A 175 -8.59 10.24 -21.79
CA LYS A 175 -9.54 9.32 -22.45
C LYS A 175 -9.59 9.53 -23.96
N ALA A 176 -9.58 10.78 -24.43
CA ALA A 176 -9.60 11.11 -25.86
C ALA A 176 -8.32 10.63 -26.58
N TYR A 177 -7.14 10.84 -25.98
CA TYR A 177 -5.87 10.37 -26.54
C TYR A 177 -5.82 8.84 -26.63
N ARG A 178 -6.25 8.16 -25.56
CA ARG A 178 -6.32 6.70 -25.53
C ARG A 178 -7.25 6.15 -26.61
N HIS A 179 -8.44 6.74 -26.80
CA HIS A 179 -9.37 6.30 -27.84
C HIS A 179 -8.82 6.53 -29.25
N GLY A 180 -8.07 7.60 -29.46
CA GLY A 180 -7.40 7.89 -30.74
C GLY A 180 -6.11 7.12 -30.99
N GLY A 181 -5.72 6.18 -30.12
CA GLY A 181 -4.44 5.45 -30.23
C GLY A 181 -3.20 6.34 -30.08
N ARG A 182 -3.33 7.49 -29.40
CA ARG A 182 -2.26 8.48 -29.23
C ARG A 182 -1.62 8.36 -27.85
N PRO A 183 -0.32 8.65 -27.73
CA PRO A 183 0.37 8.57 -26.45
C PRO A 183 -0.12 9.62 -25.45
N ALA A 184 -0.30 9.19 -24.21
CA ALA A 184 -0.55 10.05 -23.05
C ALA A 184 0.39 9.64 -21.90
N ILE A 185 1.27 10.56 -21.52
CA ILE A 185 2.29 10.34 -20.50
C ILE A 185 2.04 11.21 -19.26
N SER A 186 2.40 10.68 -18.10
CA SER A 186 2.41 11.35 -16.82
C SER A 186 3.86 11.51 -16.38
N VAL A 187 4.27 12.74 -16.11
CA VAL A 187 5.68 13.09 -15.85
C VAL A 187 5.82 13.80 -14.52
N ASP A 188 6.89 13.49 -13.80
CA ASP A 188 7.25 14.17 -12.56
C ASP A 188 8.68 13.86 -12.14
N THR A 189 9.25 14.70 -11.27
CA THR A 189 10.53 14.43 -10.61
C THR A 189 10.29 13.86 -9.22
N LYS A 190 10.82 12.67 -8.96
CA LYS A 190 10.85 12.14 -7.59
C LYS A 190 11.79 12.97 -6.73
N LYS A 191 11.53 13.00 -5.41
CA LYS A 191 12.46 13.58 -4.42
C LYS A 191 13.90 13.10 -4.71
N LYS A 192 14.82 14.06 -4.70
CA LYS A 192 16.26 13.82 -4.86
C LYS A 192 16.76 12.95 -3.73
N GLU A 193 17.43 11.86 -4.07
CA GLU A 193 18.06 10.99 -3.09
C GLU A 193 19.55 11.29 -3.00
N VAL A 194 20.05 11.23 -1.77
CA VAL A 194 21.47 11.44 -1.51
C VAL A 194 22.15 10.08 -1.54
N LEU A 195 23.16 9.96 -2.40
CA LEU A 195 23.89 8.70 -2.53
C LEU A 195 24.82 8.49 -1.33
N GLY A 196 25.06 7.21 -1.03
CA GLY A 196 25.88 6.74 0.08
C GLY A 196 25.22 5.61 0.87
N THR A 197 25.95 5.07 1.84
CA THR A 197 25.53 4.04 2.80
C THR A 197 24.53 4.59 3.83
N LYS A 198 23.49 5.30 3.40
CA LYS A 198 22.55 5.98 4.30
C LYS A 198 21.40 5.11 4.73
N ALA A 199 20.90 5.39 5.93
CA ALA A 199 19.75 4.72 6.50
C ALA A 199 18.46 5.07 5.74
N ASN A 200 18.03 4.19 4.84
CA ASN A 200 16.71 4.30 4.23
C ASN A 200 15.65 3.70 5.15
N ALA A 201 14.56 4.45 5.38
CA ALA A 201 13.47 4.02 6.25
C ALA A 201 12.85 2.70 5.76
N GLY A 202 13.06 1.62 6.53
CA GLY A 202 12.71 0.29 6.04
C GLY A 202 13.33 -0.83 6.85
N ARG A 203 12.92 -2.06 6.54
CA ARG A 203 13.58 -3.29 7.02
C ARG A 203 13.49 -4.31 5.89
N GLU A 204 14.61 -4.93 5.58
CA GLU A 204 14.68 -6.07 4.67
C GLU A 204 15.08 -7.34 5.42
N TYR A 205 14.70 -8.49 4.86
CA TYR A 205 15.13 -9.78 5.38
C TYR A 205 16.60 -10.00 5.06
N ARG A 206 17.39 -10.30 6.09
CA ARG A 206 18.82 -10.64 6.00
C ARG A 206 19.14 -11.82 6.91
N PRO A 207 20.24 -12.55 6.66
CA PRO A 207 20.75 -13.55 7.59
C PRO A 207 20.84 -12.99 9.01
N LYS A 208 20.45 -13.81 9.98
CA LYS A 208 20.38 -13.40 11.38
C LYS A 208 21.79 -13.07 11.88
N GLY A 209 21.99 -11.83 12.33
CA GLY A 209 23.27 -11.35 12.86
C GLY A 209 24.08 -10.49 11.89
N GLU A 210 23.59 -10.27 10.66
CA GLU A 210 24.31 -9.51 9.62
C GLU A 210 23.53 -8.24 9.19
N PRO A 211 23.31 -7.26 10.09
CA PRO A 211 22.72 -5.99 9.70
C PRO A 211 23.67 -5.26 8.73
N LEU A 212 23.10 -4.57 7.74
CA LEU A 212 23.90 -3.71 6.90
C LEU A 212 24.34 -2.48 7.70
N ALA A 213 25.65 -2.24 7.75
CA ALA A 213 26.18 -1.02 8.35
C ALA A 213 25.80 0.17 7.46
N VAL A 214 25.18 1.18 8.06
CA VAL A 214 24.82 2.44 7.40
C VAL A 214 25.42 3.59 8.20
N ASP A 215 25.78 4.66 7.51
CA ASP A 215 26.37 5.85 8.11
C ASP A 215 25.39 6.51 9.08
N THR A 216 25.91 6.91 10.24
CA THR A 216 25.14 7.55 11.31
C THR A 216 24.69 8.98 10.95
N HIS A 217 25.25 9.56 9.87
CA HIS A 217 25.00 10.94 9.47
C HIS A 217 24.58 11.07 8.00
N ASP A 218 23.47 11.78 7.76
CA ASP A 218 22.88 11.99 6.43
C ASP A 218 23.60 13.07 5.57
N PHE A 219 24.88 13.37 5.81
CA PHE A 219 25.59 14.39 5.02
C PHE A 219 25.87 13.91 3.59
N PRO A 220 25.54 14.68 2.54
CA PRO A 220 25.86 14.31 1.16
C PRO A 220 27.36 14.15 0.97
N ASP A 221 27.80 12.97 0.52
CA ASP A 221 29.18 12.82 0.07
C ASP A 221 29.37 13.68 -1.19
N LYS A 222 30.34 14.61 -1.11
CA LYS A 222 30.65 15.56 -2.18
C LYS A 222 31.17 14.85 -3.45
N LYS A 223 31.67 13.62 -3.35
CA LYS A 223 32.18 12.83 -4.48
C LYS A 223 31.10 11.98 -5.15
N LEU A 224 30.19 11.37 -4.38
CA LEU A 224 29.11 10.52 -4.92
C LEU A 224 27.93 11.33 -5.46
N GLY A 225 27.68 12.53 -4.91
CA GLY A 225 26.65 13.44 -5.41
C GLY A 225 25.22 13.04 -5.01
N LYS A 226 24.25 13.34 -5.89
CA LYS A 226 22.82 13.08 -5.66
C LYS A 226 22.23 12.44 -6.91
N ALA A 227 21.30 11.50 -6.69
CA ALA A 227 20.50 10.95 -7.76
C ALA A 227 19.18 11.75 -7.87
N VAL A 228 18.90 12.27 -9.06
CA VAL A 228 17.66 12.96 -9.39
C VAL A 228 16.81 12.06 -10.31
N PRO A 229 15.82 11.33 -9.78
CA PRO A 229 14.99 10.46 -10.60
C PRO A 229 13.88 11.28 -11.27
N TYR A 230 13.89 11.36 -12.59
CA TYR A 230 12.79 11.90 -13.38
C TYR A 230 12.04 10.77 -14.05
N GLY A 231 10.73 10.69 -13.80
CA GLY A 231 9.89 9.62 -14.31
C GLY A 231 9.03 10.09 -15.48
N VAL A 232 8.89 9.21 -16.48
CA VAL A 232 7.93 9.32 -17.57
C VAL A 232 7.12 8.04 -17.62
N TYR A 233 5.84 8.12 -17.24
CA TYR A 233 4.92 6.98 -17.17
C TYR A 233 3.92 7.02 -18.33
N ASP A 234 3.90 5.99 -19.17
CA ASP A 234 2.90 5.80 -20.22
C ASP A 234 1.60 5.26 -19.60
N ILE A 235 0.56 6.08 -19.65
CA ILE A 235 -0.74 5.80 -19.01
C ILE A 235 -1.48 4.65 -19.71
N ALA A 236 -1.25 4.44 -21.00
CA ALA A 236 -1.99 3.45 -21.81
C ALA A 236 -1.30 2.09 -21.80
N LYS A 237 0.04 2.05 -21.85
CA LYS A 237 0.84 0.81 -21.89
C LYS A 237 1.25 0.30 -20.52
N ASN A 238 1.12 1.12 -19.46
CA ASN A 238 1.60 0.79 -18.13
C ASN A 238 3.12 0.49 -18.11
N GLU A 239 3.87 1.24 -18.92
CA GLU A 239 5.32 1.20 -19.03
C GLU A 239 5.88 2.53 -18.50
N ALA A 240 7.08 2.52 -17.93
CA ALA A 240 7.75 3.72 -17.45
C ALA A 240 9.23 3.76 -17.83
N ILE A 241 9.71 4.97 -18.09
CA ILE A 241 11.14 5.29 -18.10
C ILE A 241 11.46 6.15 -16.89
N VAL A 242 12.56 5.85 -16.23
CA VAL A 242 13.16 6.70 -15.21
C VAL A 242 14.57 7.09 -15.63
N SER A 243 14.80 8.37 -15.80
CA SER A 243 16.13 8.94 -15.98
C SER A 243 16.71 9.31 -14.62
N ILE A 244 17.90 8.81 -14.31
CA ILE A 244 18.63 9.15 -13.08
C ILE A 244 19.66 10.22 -13.44
N GLY A 245 19.35 11.47 -13.14
CA GLY A 245 20.26 12.59 -13.36
C GLY A 245 21.30 12.70 -12.27
N ILE A 246 22.55 12.99 -12.66
CA ILE A 246 23.69 13.21 -11.74
C ILE A 246 23.86 14.67 -11.31
N SER A 247 23.14 15.59 -11.96
CA SER A 247 23.32 17.04 -11.80
C SER A 247 22.09 17.72 -11.19
N HIS A 248 21.34 18.49 -12.00
CA HIS A 248 20.23 19.32 -11.53
C HIS A 248 18.93 18.95 -12.20
N ASP A 249 17.86 18.95 -11.40
CA ASP A 249 16.48 18.92 -11.89
C ASP A 249 16.14 20.25 -12.58
N THR A 250 16.36 20.34 -13.89
CA THR A 250 16.04 21.49 -14.74
C THR A 250 14.99 21.11 -15.78
N ALA A 251 14.37 22.12 -16.41
CA ALA A 251 13.45 21.88 -17.52
C ALA A 251 14.10 21.11 -18.69
N GLU A 252 15.39 21.33 -18.94
CA GLU A 252 16.15 20.59 -19.95
C GLU A 252 16.23 19.11 -19.60
N PHE A 253 16.51 18.77 -18.34
CA PHE A 253 16.54 17.38 -17.88
C PHE A 253 15.16 16.70 -17.97
N ALA A 254 14.11 17.44 -17.60
CA ALA A 254 12.73 16.95 -17.71
C ALA A 254 12.35 16.64 -19.17
N VAL A 255 12.66 17.54 -20.10
CA VAL A 255 12.38 17.32 -21.53
C VAL A 255 13.28 16.24 -22.14
N GLU A 256 14.55 16.14 -21.72
CA GLU A 256 15.44 15.06 -22.17
C GLU A 256 14.93 13.69 -21.71
N SER A 257 14.34 13.60 -20.51
CA SER A 257 13.71 12.37 -20.04
C SER A 257 12.50 11.98 -20.89
N ILE A 258 11.71 12.96 -21.35
CA ILE A 258 10.60 12.73 -22.29
C ILE A 258 11.13 12.34 -23.67
N ARG A 259 12.19 12.99 -24.14
CA ARG A 259 12.87 12.66 -25.40
C ARG A 259 13.34 11.20 -25.40
N ARG A 260 14.00 10.77 -24.33
CA ARG A 260 14.45 9.38 -24.19
C ARG A 260 13.28 8.40 -24.16
N TRP A 261 12.22 8.72 -23.43
CA TRP A 261 10.98 7.92 -23.49
C TRP A 261 10.43 7.78 -24.91
N TRP A 262 10.44 8.87 -25.68
CA TRP A 262 9.95 8.85 -27.05
C TRP A 262 10.79 7.91 -27.94
N TYR A 263 12.11 8.01 -27.92
CA TYR A 263 12.96 7.18 -28.80
C TYR A 263 13.05 5.71 -28.37
N GLU A 264 13.10 5.43 -27.07
CA GLU A 264 13.28 4.07 -26.56
C GLU A 264 11.98 3.26 -26.58
N LEU A 265 10.84 3.89 -26.26
CA LEU A 265 9.54 3.21 -26.15
C LEU A 265 8.49 3.82 -27.09
N GLY A 266 8.28 5.13 -27.01
CA GLY A 266 7.15 5.80 -27.67
C GLY A 266 7.07 5.57 -29.19
N GLN A 267 8.18 5.74 -29.90
CA GLN A 267 8.26 5.63 -31.35
C GLN A 267 7.94 4.21 -31.84
N LEU A 268 8.35 3.18 -31.08
CA LEU A 268 8.06 1.78 -31.38
C LEU A 268 6.62 1.39 -31.05
N ARG A 269 6.05 1.97 -29.99
CA ARG A 269 4.72 1.61 -29.47
C ARG A 269 3.56 2.31 -30.18
N TYR A 270 3.81 3.49 -30.77
CA TYR A 270 2.79 4.30 -31.42
C TYR A 270 3.17 4.55 -32.89
N ALA A 271 2.39 3.99 -33.81
CA ALA A 271 2.59 4.20 -35.23
C ALA A 271 2.11 5.60 -35.65
N LYS A 272 3.04 6.48 -36.04
CA LYS A 272 2.79 7.85 -36.56
C LYS A 272 1.85 8.72 -35.70
N PRO A 273 2.11 8.93 -34.39
CA PRO A 273 1.24 9.79 -33.60
C PRO A 273 1.44 11.26 -33.99
N HIS A 274 0.35 11.94 -34.34
CA HIS A 274 0.38 13.37 -34.64
C HIS A 274 0.31 14.26 -33.39
N ARG A 275 0.03 13.67 -32.22
CA ARG A 275 -0.06 14.39 -30.94
C ARG A 275 0.42 13.56 -29.76
N LEU A 276 1.03 14.22 -28.77
CA LEU A 276 1.41 13.71 -27.46
C LEU A 276 0.66 14.50 -26.37
N LEU A 277 0.11 13.82 -25.37
CA LEU A 277 -0.43 14.45 -24.16
C LEU A 277 0.53 14.23 -22.99
N ILE A 278 0.86 15.31 -22.28
CA ILE A 278 1.70 15.31 -21.09
C ILE A 278 0.87 15.83 -19.91
N THR A 279 0.72 15.02 -18.87
CA THR A 279 0.18 15.47 -17.59
C THR A 279 1.32 15.68 -16.61
N ALA A 280 1.44 16.88 -16.04
CA ALA A 280 2.57 17.27 -15.20
C ALA A 280 2.10 18.04 -13.97
N ASP A 281 2.95 18.11 -12.95
CA ASP A 281 2.71 18.99 -11.82
C ASP A 281 2.94 20.46 -12.19
N SER A 282 2.44 21.39 -11.38
CA SER A 282 2.58 22.83 -11.61
C SER A 282 3.89 23.43 -11.07
N GLY A 283 4.76 22.62 -10.45
CA GLY A 283 6.00 23.07 -9.77
C GLY A 283 7.28 22.52 -10.40
N GLY A 284 8.45 22.94 -9.90
CA GLY A 284 9.73 22.34 -10.28
C GLY A 284 10.17 22.60 -11.72
N SER A 285 10.86 21.63 -12.31
CA SER A 285 11.45 21.68 -13.66
C SER A 285 10.41 21.74 -14.78
N ASN A 286 9.25 21.15 -14.56
CA ASN A 286 8.10 21.08 -15.48
C ASN A 286 6.99 22.07 -15.10
N GLY A 287 7.27 23.09 -14.29
CA GLY A 287 6.24 24.03 -13.84
C GLY A 287 5.62 24.86 -14.97
N HIS A 288 4.32 25.14 -14.88
CA HIS A 288 3.54 25.81 -15.94
C HIS A 288 4.01 27.24 -16.28
N ARG A 289 4.68 27.91 -15.33
CA ARG A 289 5.27 29.26 -15.48
C ARG A 289 6.69 29.23 -16.07
N SER A 290 7.31 28.06 -16.16
CA SER A 290 8.69 27.91 -16.61
C SER A 290 8.78 28.22 -18.12
N ARG A 291 9.54 29.27 -18.45
CA ARG A 291 9.84 29.65 -19.84
C ARG A 291 10.75 28.63 -20.51
N LEU A 292 11.72 28.11 -19.76
CA LEU A 292 12.66 27.10 -20.24
C LEU A 292 11.93 25.79 -20.56
N TRP A 293 10.97 25.38 -19.74
CA TRP A 293 10.11 24.23 -20.03
C TRP A 293 9.41 24.34 -21.39
N LYS A 294 8.80 25.49 -21.66
CA LYS A 294 8.09 25.74 -22.94
C LYS A 294 9.05 25.75 -24.12
N LEU A 295 10.24 26.35 -23.96
CA LEU A 295 11.26 26.40 -25.00
C LEU A 295 11.82 25.00 -25.33
N GLU A 296 12.15 24.20 -24.32
CA GLU A 296 12.67 22.85 -24.54
C GLU A 296 11.59 21.92 -25.11
N LEU A 297 10.33 22.06 -24.68
CA LEU A 297 9.21 21.35 -25.32
C LEU A 297 9.01 21.76 -26.77
N GLN A 298 9.23 23.03 -27.13
CA GLN A 298 9.20 23.46 -28.54
C GLN A 298 10.27 22.74 -29.35
N ARG A 299 11.51 22.69 -28.86
CA ARG A 299 12.60 21.97 -29.53
C ARG A 299 12.29 20.49 -29.69
N LEU A 300 11.74 19.85 -28.65
CA LEU A 300 11.31 18.47 -28.73
C LEU A 300 10.20 18.30 -29.77
N ALA A 301 9.17 19.15 -29.77
CA ALA A 301 8.08 19.11 -30.73
C ALA A 301 8.58 19.24 -32.19
N ASP A 302 9.53 20.14 -32.43
CA ASP A 302 10.15 20.38 -33.74
C ASP A 302 10.96 19.16 -34.21
N GLU A 303 11.70 18.53 -33.30
CA GLU A 303 12.54 17.37 -33.58
C GLU A 303 11.72 16.14 -33.95
N ILE A 304 10.68 15.84 -33.17
CA ILE A 304 9.86 14.64 -33.37
C ILE A 304 8.71 14.89 -34.36
N GLY A 305 8.41 16.15 -34.69
CA GLY A 305 7.32 16.54 -35.59
C GLY A 305 5.92 16.33 -35.03
N ILE A 306 5.75 16.36 -33.70
CA ILE A 306 4.50 16.02 -33.01
C ILE A 306 3.99 17.22 -32.21
N LYS A 307 2.67 17.45 -32.21
CA LYS A 307 2.04 18.46 -31.35
C LYS A 307 2.04 17.98 -29.90
N ILE A 308 2.59 18.77 -28.99
CA ILE A 308 2.64 18.42 -27.57
C ILE A 308 1.58 19.21 -26.82
N GLU A 309 0.59 18.52 -26.27
CA GLU A 309 -0.39 19.11 -25.36
C GLU A 309 0.04 18.86 -23.92
N VAL A 310 0.04 19.90 -23.10
CA VAL A 310 0.40 19.83 -21.68
C VAL A 310 -0.79 20.24 -20.84
N CYS A 311 -1.12 19.41 -19.84
CA CYS A 311 -2.10 19.71 -18.81
C CYS A 311 -1.44 19.65 -17.44
N HIS A 312 -1.43 20.77 -16.72
CA HIS A 312 -0.87 20.82 -15.37
C HIS A 312 -1.91 20.51 -14.30
N TYR A 313 -1.53 19.72 -13.31
CA TYR A 313 -2.32 19.57 -12.08
C TYR A 313 -2.26 20.85 -11.24
N PRO A 314 -3.35 21.25 -10.55
CA PRO A 314 -3.35 22.42 -9.70
C PRO A 314 -2.25 22.39 -8.61
N PRO A 315 -1.75 23.54 -8.13
CA PRO A 315 -0.79 23.56 -7.03
C PRO A 315 -1.28 22.78 -5.80
N GLY A 316 -0.38 22.04 -5.12
CA GLY A 316 -0.75 21.22 -3.96
C GLY A 316 -1.56 19.96 -4.31
N THR A 317 -1.51 19.51 -5.56
CA THR A 317 -2.23 18.30 -5.99
C THR A 317 -1.33 17.23 -6.60
N SER A 318 -0.02 17.29 -6.35
CA SER A 318 0.99 16.35 -6.88
C SER A 318 0.63 14.88 -6.67
N LYS A 319 0.04 14.55 -5.52
CA LYS A 319 -0.45 13.19 -5.22
C LYS A 319 -1.40 12.65 -6.28
N TRP A 320 -2.16 13.48 -6.97
CA TRP A 320 -3.14 13.05 -7.97
C TRP A 320 -2.53 12.78 -9.34
N ASN A 321 -1.27 13.16 -9.54
CA ASN A 321 -0.52 12.80 -10.73
C ASN A 321 -0.34 11.27 -10.79
N LYS A 322 -0.66 10.66 -11.93
CA LYS A 322 -0.73 9.19 -12.04
C LYS A 322 0.59 8.52 -11.73
N ILE A 323 1.70 9.14 -12.11
CA ILE A 323 3.06 8.64 -11.89
C ILE A 323 3.36 8.41 -10.40
N GLU A 324 2.82 9.24 -9.49
CA GLU A 324 3.03 9.07 -8.05
C GLU A 324 2.49 7.73 -7.54
N HIS A 325 1.30 7.36 -8.00
CA HIS A 325 0.61 6.15 -7.57
C HIS A 325 0.90 4.91 -8.43
N ARG A 326 1.43 5.09 -9.64
CA ARG A 326 1.70 3.99 -10.58
C ARG A 326 3.16 3.64 -10.73
N LEU A 327 4.07 4.56 -10.44
CA LEU A 327 5.52 4.35 -10.58
C LEU A 327 6.25 4.60 -9.27
N PHE A 328 6.16 5.82 -8.73
CA PHE A 328 6.99 6.24 -7.61
C PHE A 328 6.68 5.53 -6.30
N CYS A 329 5.42 5.12 -6.07
CA CYS A 329 5.06 4.33 -4.91
C CYS A 329 5.74 2.95 -4.91
N HIS A 330 5.95 2.34 -6.08
CA HIS A 330 6.62 1.05 -6.23
C HIS A 330 8.13 1.19 -6.10
N ILE A 331 8.71 2.25 -6.69
CA ILE A 331 10.13 2.57 -6.52
C ILE A 331 10.46 2.81 -5.04
N THR A 332 9.63 3.58 -4.31
CA THR A 332 9.84 3.78 -2.85
C THR A 332 9.75 2.48 -2.06
N ARG A 333 8.89 1.54 -2.46
CA ARG A 333 8.83 0.22 -1.82
C ARG A 333 10.08 -0.59 -2.07
N ASN A 334 10.65 -0.53 -3.28
CA ASN A 334 11.87 -1.23 -3.64
C ASN A 334 13.14 -0.64 -2.98
N TRP A 335 13.15 0.66 -2.65
CA TRP A 335 14.27 1.28 -1.93
C TRP A 335 14.24 1.05 -0.41
N ARG A 336 13.19 0.40 0.10
CA ARG A 336 12.92 0.31 1.53
C ARG A 336 13.98 -0.54 2.23
N GLY A 337 14.89 0.13 2.95
CA GLY A 337 15.92 -0.55 3.77
C GLY A 337 17.20 -0.92 3.00
N VAL A 338 17.30 -0.51 1.73
CA VAL A 338 18.51 -0.68 0.91
C VAL A 338 19.22 0.68 0.84
N PRO A 339 20.51 0.80 1.19
CA PRO A 339 21.25 2.02 0.96
C PRO A 339 21.50 2.23 -0.54
N LEU A 340 21.39 3.48 -0.97
CA LEU A 340 21.63 3.87 -2.36
C LEU A 340 23.09 4.27 -2.51
N GLU A 341 23.98 3.28 -2.44
CA GLU A 341 25.43 3.50 -2.39
C GLU A 341 25.97 4.16 -3.66
N THR A 342 25.47 3.75 -4.82
CA THR A 342 25.92 4.25 -6.13
C THR A 342 24.74 4.49 -7.06
N HIS A 343 24.98 5.28 -8.11
CA HIS A 343 24.03 5.46 -9.21
C HIS A 343 23.62 4.12 -9.84
N GLN A 344 24.54 3.15 -9.94
CA GLN A 344 24.24 1.82 -10.48
C GLN A 344 23.26 1.05 -9.59
N VAL A 345 23.40 1.13 -8.27
CA VAL A 345 22.45 0.51 -7.33
C VAL A 345 21.07 1.14 -7.50
N VAL A 346 20.99 2.47 -7.62
CA VAL A 346 19.72 3.17 -7.91
C VAL A 346 19.10 2.67 -9.21
N VAL A 347 19.87 2.63 -10.29
CA VAL A 347 19.41 2.16 -11.61
C VAL A 347 18.88 0.73 -11.51
N ASN A 348 19.61 -0.18 -10.86
CA ASN A 348 19.23 -1.58 -10.69
C ASN A 348 17.96 -1.76 -9.85
N LEU A 349 17.80 -0.99 -8.77
CA LEU A 349 16.61 -1.05 -7.92
C LEU A 349 15.36 -0.48 -8.62
N VAL A 350 15.55 0.57 -9.41
CA VAL A 350 14.45 1.16 -10.20
C VAL A 350 14.07 0.22 -11.34
N SER A 351 15.05 -0.29 -12.10
CA SER A 351 14.82 -1.18 -13.23
C SER A 351 14.25 -2.55 -12.82
N SER A 352 14.45 -2.99 -11.58
CA SER A 352 13.83 -4.21 -11.04
C SER A 352 12.41 -4.00 -10.51
N THR A 353 11.87 -2.78 -10.59
CA THR A 353 10.49 -2.49 -10.17
C THR A 353 9.50 -3.20 -11.08
N ARG A 354 8.78 -4.18 -10.53
CA ARG A 354 7.72 -4.93 -11.21
C ARG A 354 6.46 -4.97 -10.34
N THR A 355 5.30 -5.07 -10.97
CA THR A 355 4.03 -5.23 -10.27
C THR A 355 3.23 -6.39 -10.87
N HIS A 356 2.35 -6.98 -10.08
CA HIS A 356 1.41 -8.00 -10.56
C HIS A 356 0.50 -7.47 -11.69
N GLN A 357 0.33 -6.14 -11.80
CA GLN A 357 -0.43 -5.50 -12.87
C GLN A 357 0.39 -5.30 -14.15
N GLY A 358 1.61 -5.84 -14.22
CA GLY A 358 2.47 -5.79 -15.41
C GLY A 358 3.17 -4.45 -15.62
N LEU A 359 3.41 -3.66 -14.56
CA LEU A 359 4.24 -2.45 -14.69
C LEU A 359 5.66 -2.85 -15.09
N GLU A 360 6.11 -2.34 -16.21
CA GLU A 360 7.50 -2.44 -16.67
C GLU A 360 8.19 -1.10 -16.48
N VAL A 361 9.34 -1.12 -15.79
CA VAL A 361 10.14 0.09 -15.53
C VAL A 361 11.52 -0.11 -16.13
N HIS A 362 11.87 0.78 -17.04
CA HIS A 362 13.21 0.88 -17.60
C HIS A 362 13.91 2.09 -16.97
N CYS A 363 15.21 1.94 -16.68
CA CYS A 363 15.97 2.96 -15.97
C CYS A 363 17.31 3.20 -16.67
N TRP A 364 17.68 4.48 -16.83
CA TRP A 364 18.95 4.88 -17.40
C TRP A 364 19.63 5.94 -16.55
N LEU A 365 20.95 5.95 -16.59
CA LEU A 365 21.75 7.04 -16.08
C LEU A 365 21.79 8.16 -17.12
N ASP A 366 21.53 9.39 -16.68
CA ASP A 366 21.75 10.59 -17.47
C ASP A 366 23.02 11.29 -16.96
N GLY A 367 24.09 11.17 -17.76
CA GLY A 367 25.39 11.77 -17.49
C GLY A 367 25.50 13.24 -17.91
N ASN A 368 24.44 13.83 -18.46
CA ASN A 368 24.47 15.22 -18.92
C ASN A 368 24.52 16.20 -17.73
N LEU A 369 25.18 17.34 -17.97
CA LEU A 369 25.33 18.41 -17.01
C LEU A 369 24.35 19.53 -17.32
N TYR A 370 23.36 19.71 -16.44
CA TYR A 370 22.34 20.75 -16.58
C TYR A 370 22.65 21.95 -15.68
N GLN A 371 22.75 23.13 -16.31
CA GLN A 371 23.06 24.37 -15.60
C GLN A 371 21.79 24.96 -14.97
N LYS A 372 21.91 25.42 -13.72
CA LYS A 372 20.82 26.15 -13.05
C LYS A 372 20.75 27.60 -13.52
N GLY A 373 19.55 28.15 -13.50
CA GLY A 373 19.35 29.60 -13.66
C GLY A 373 19.48 30.11 -15.10
N ARG A 374 19.46 29.22 -16.10
CA ARG A 374 19.39 29.62 -17.51
C ARG A 374 18.16 30.51 -17.73
N LYS A 375 18.39 31.76 -18.12
CA LYS A 375 17.34 32.73 -18.43
C LYS A 375 16.95 32.60 -19.89
N VAL A 376 15.65 32.47 -20.14
CA VAL A 376 15.08 32.49 -21.49
C VAL A 376 14.69 33.91 -21.82
N THR A 377 15.28 34.46 -22.88
CA THR A 377 15.00 35.80 -23.38
C THR A 377 13.57 35.91 -23.95
N ASP A 378 13.07 37.13 -24.12
CA ASP A 378 11.75 37.36 -24.75
C ASP A 378 11.73 36.95 -26.21
N LYS A 379 12.86 37.08 -26.92
CA LYS A 379 13.02 36.60 -28.30
C LYS A 379 12.87 35.09 -28.39
N GLU A 380 13.53 34.33 -27.51
CA GLU A 380 13.43 32.86 -27.47
C GLU A 380 12.03 32.39 -27.06
N LEU A 381 11.37 33.08 -26.13
CA LEU A 381 9.99 32.72 -25.77
C LEU A 381 9.02 33.07 -26.90
N GLY A 382 9.25 34.19 -27.61
CA GLY A 382 8.44 34.62 -28.75
C GLY A 382 8.50 33.65 -29.93
N SER A 383 9.56 32.84 -30.04
CA SER A 383 9.63 31.77 -31.04
C SER A 383 8.87 30.50 -30.63
N VAL A 384 8.27 30.42 -29.44
CA VAL A 384 7.47 29.24 -29.06
C VAL A 384 6.07 29.36 -29.66
N ARG A 385 5.67 28.38 -30.48
CA ARG A 385 4.31 28.27 -31.05
C ARG A 385 3.32 27.71 -30.03
N LEU A 386 3.05 28.50 -28.99
CA LEU A 386 2.18 28.13 -27.90
C LEU A 386 0.72 28.54 -28.17
N LYS A 387 -0.17 27.56 -28.21
CA LYS A 387 -1.62 27.75 -28.25
C LYS A 387 -2.23 27.43 -26.89
N ARG A 388 -2.72 28.44 -26.18
CA ARG A 388 -3.42 28.27 -24.91
C ARG A 388 -4.79 27.62 -25.11
N ASN A 389 -5.20 26.77 -24.18
CA ASN A 389 -6.56 26.24 -24.12
C ASN A 389 -7.53 27.33 -23.64
N SER A 390 -8.79 27.28 -24.09
CA SER A 390 -9.84 28.19 -23.60
C SER A 390 -10.15 27.95 -22.12
N PHE A 391 -9.99 26.71 -21.65
CA PHE A 391 -10.13 26.35 -20.25
C PHE A 391 -8.77 26.40 -19.55
N GLN A 392 -8.58 27.37 -18.64
CA GLN A 392 -7.36 27.54 -17.84
C GLN A 392 -6.07 27.48 -18.68
N GLY A 393 -5.97 28.37 -19.67
CA GLY A 393 -4.88 28.40 -20.66
C GLY A 393 -3.45 28.53 -20.11
N ASP A 394 -3.30 28.89 -18.84
CA ASP A 394 -2.01 28.90 -18.15
C ASP A 394 -1.57 27.51 -17.69
N TRP A 395 -2.51 26.60 -17.45
CA TRP A 395 -2.26 25.20 -17.08
C TRP A 395 -2.44 24.24 -18.25
N ASN A 396 -3.23 24.62 -19.24
CA ASN A 396 -3.55 23.78 -20.39
C ASN A 396 -3.12 24.50 -21.68
N TYR A 397 -2.13 23.96 -22.39
CA TYR A 397 -1.65 24.54 -23.63
C TYR A 397 -1.10 23.47 -24.59
N GLU A 398 -1.07 23.82 -25.87
CA GLU A 398 -0.50 23.01 -26.94
C GLU A 398 0.71 23.74 -27.52
N ILE A 399 1.81 23.03 -27.70
CA ILE A 399 3.00 23.47 -28.42
C ILE A 399 2.97 22.80 -29.79
N GLN A 400 3.01 23.62 -30.83
CA GLN A 400 2.97 23.16 -32.21
C GLN A 400 4.38 23.15 -32.79
N PRO A 401 4.79 22.11 -33.54
CA PRO A 401 6.07 22.14 -34.21
C PRO A 401 6.13 23.32 -35.18
N HIS A 402 7.30 23.91 -35.33
CA HIS A 402 7.62 24.76 -36.46
C HIS A 402 7.48 23.94 -37.74
N GLU A 403 6.89 24.54 -38.77
CA GLU A 403 6.92 23.91 -40.08
C GLU A 403 8.38 23.80 -40.51
N GLN A 404 8.88 22.57 -40.61
CA GLN A 404 10.15 22.35 -41.27
C GLN A 404 9.97 22.82 -42.72
N LEU A 405 10.71 23.87 -43.10
CA LEU A 405 10.96 24.17 -44.51
C LEU A 405 11.46 22.86 -45.11
N LYS A 406 10.62 22.18 -45.89
CA LYS A 406 11.06 21.09 -46.75
C LYS A 406 12.07 21.70 -47.71
N VAL A 407 13.36 21.59 -47.38
CA VAL A 407 14.42 21.76 -48.37
C VAL A 407 14.13 20.66 -49.39
N ARG A 408 13.66 21.08 -50.57
CA ARG A 408 13.23 20.22 -51.67
C ARG A 408 14.35 19.36 -52.18
#